data_AF-A0A354H2T2-F1
#
_entry.id   AF-A0A354H2T2-F1
#
_cell.length_a   1.000
_cell.length_b   1.000
_cell.length_c   1.000
_cell.angle_alpha   90.00
_cell.angle_beta   90.00
_cell.angle_gamma   90.00
#
_symmetry.space_group_name_H-M   'P 1'
#
loop_
_entity.id
_entity.type
_entity.pdbx_description
1 polymer ?
#
loop_
_entity_poly.entity_id
_entity_poly.type
_entity_poly.pdbx_seq_one_letter_code
_entity_poly.pdbx_strand_id
1 'polypeptide(L)'
;MGKTIIQIYEVQKPKEAEALVDLGVDHIGSVLTDSAKLKNAAIRKTVQVIQQAGAKSGLIPLFKDQAIIFQALDYYQPDFVHFCDLLSPFPRDQAKVAHNFDALLSLQSAVKDRFPQIEIMRSLSVPRTGISQTDKI
;
A
#
# COMPACT_ATOMS: atom_id res chain seq x y z
N MET A 1 -4.87 -26.52 3.30
CA MET A 1 -3.87 -25.45 3.08
C MET A 1 -4.54 -24.33 2.32
N GLY A 2 -4.38 -23.08 2.74
CA GLY A 2 -4.86 -21.93 1.98
C GLY A 2 -4.08 -21.76 0.68
N LYS A 3 -4.72 -21.17 -0.34
CA LYS A 3 -4.07 -20.78 -1.59
C LYS A 3 -2.94 -19.78 -1.28
N THR A 4 -1.75 -20.00 -1.85
CA THR A 4 -0.66 -19.01 -1.79
C THR A 4 -1.02 -17.86 -2.74
N ILE A 5 -0.99 -16.63 -2.24
CA ILE A 5 -1.25 -15.42 -3.04
C ILE A 5 0.08 -14.94 -3.63
N ILE A 6 0.12 -14.74 -4.94
CA ILE A 6 1.24 -14.11 -5.64
C ILE A 6 0.91 -12.63 -5.83
N GLN A 7 1.81 -11.76 -5.36
CA GLN A 7 1.63 -10.32 -5.42
C GLN A 7 2.87 -9.63 -6.00
N ILE A 8 2.67 -8.77 -7.00
CA ILE A 8 3.75 -8.02 -7.68
C ILE A 8 3.44 -6.52 -7.65
N TYR A 9 4.46 -5.73 -7.32
CA TYR A 9 4.36 -4.28 -7.16
C TYR A 9 5.17 -3.51 -8.20
N GLU A 10 4.90 -2.21 -8.25
CA GLU A 10 5.51 -1.24 -9.16
C GLU A 10 5.18 -1.50 -10.63
N VAL A 11 3.96 -1.98 -10.88
CA VAL A 11 3.41 -2.15 -12.23
C VAL A 11 2.69 -0.86 -12.62
N GLN A 12 3.20 -0.17 -13.64
CA GLN A 12 2.77 1.20 -13.98
C GLN A 12 2.14 1.30 -15.38
N LYS A 13 2.22 0.22 -16.17
CA LYS A 13 1.69 0.18 -17.54
C LYS A 13 0.66 -0.94 -17.72
N PRO A 14 -0.42 -0.69 -18.50
CA PRO A 14 -1.46 -1.70 -18.73
C PRO A 14 -0.95 -3.02 -19.30
N LYS A 15 -0.02 -2.98 -20.26
CA LYS A 15 0.56 -4.18 -20.88
C LYS A 15 1.36 -5.04 -19.91
N GLU A 16 2.01 -4.42 -18.91
CA GLU A 16 2.72 -5.16 -17.86
C GLU A 16 1.70 -5.87 -16.97
N ALA A 17 0.59 -5.20 -16.62
CA ALA A 17 -0.48 -5.82 -15.86
C ALA A 17 -1.15 -6.98 -16.61
N GLU A 18 -1.46 -6.83 -17.89
CA GLU A 18 -2.02 -7.91 -18.74
C GLU A 18 -1.14 -9.16 -18.68
N ALA A 19 0.16 -9.00 -18.93
CA ALA A 19 1.11 -10.12 -18.90
C ALA A 19 1.18 -10.80 -17.52
N LEU A 20 1.07 -10.04 -16.43
CA LEU A 20 1.08 -10.60 -15.08
C LEU A 20 -0.22 -11.33 -14.74
N VAL A 21 -1.37 -10.83 -15.20
CA VAL A 21 -2.64 -11.53 -15.03
C VAL A 21 -2.64 -12.85 -15.81
N ASP A 22 -2.12 -12.86 -17.03
CA ASP A 22 -1.98 -14.07 -17.86
C ASP A 22 -1.07 -15.13 -17.18
N LEU A 23 -0.10 -14.69 -16.38
CA LEU A 23 0.77 -15.56 -15.56
C LEU A 23 0.11 -16.05 -14.26
N GLY A 24 -1.12 -15.62 -13.96
CA GLY A 24 -1.87 -16.03 -12.77
C GLY A 24 -1.49 -15.27 -11.50
N VAL A 25 -0.95 -14.05 -11.60
CA VAL A 25 -0.68 -13.19 -10.44
C VAL A 25 -2.00 -12.75 -9.81
N ASP A 26 -2.16 -12.97 -8.51
CA ASP A 26 -3.41 -12.69 -7.81
C ASP A 26 -3.62 -11.19 -7.55
N HIS A 27 -2.56 -10.51 -7.08
CA HIS A 27 -2.60 -9.12 -6.68
C HIS A 27 -1.51 -8.32 -7.41
N ILE A 28 -1.86 -7.20 -8.03
CA ILE A 28 -0.94 -6.37 -8.81
C ILE A 28 -1.07 -4.93 -8.33
N GLY A 29 0.03 -4.29 -7.95
CA GLY A 29 -0.01 -2.95 -7.39
C GLY A 29 0.87 -1.92 -8.10
N SER A 30 0.38 -0.68 -8.12
CA SER A 30 1.10 0.50 -8.60
C SER A 30 1.63 1.33 -7.43
N VAL A 31 2.75 2.02 -7.64
CA VAL A 31 3.41 2.85 -6.61
C VAL A 31 3.27 4.32 -6.97
N LEU A 32 2.84 5.15 -6.02
CA LEU A 32 2.77 6.60 -6.18
C LEU A 32 3.92 7.25 -5.41
N THR A 33 4.90 7.78 -6.14
CA THR A 33 6.11 8.40 -5.59
C THR A 33 6.00 9.91 -5.43
N ASP A 34 5.21 10.58 -6.25
CA ASP A 34 5.14 12.04 -6.34
C ASP A 34 3.71 12.54 -6.09
N SER A 35 3.52 13.20 -4.94
CA SER A 35 2.23 13.79 -4.57
C SER A 35 1.82 14.97 -5.45
N ALA A 36 2.76 15.63 -6.13
CA ALA A 36 2.47 16.75 -7.04
C ALA A 36 1.98 16.27 -8.41
N LYS A 37 2.28 15.03 -8.80
CA LYS A 37 1.84 14.40 -10.06
C LYS A 37 0.86 13.27 -9.82
N LEU A 38 -0.13 13.55 -8.96
CA LEU A 38 -1.07 12.56 -8.46
C LEU A 38 -1.86 11.84 -9.57
N LYS A 39 -2.26 12.54 -10.63
CA LYS A 39 -3.13 12.00 -11.69
C LYS A 39 -2.30 11.50 -12.87
N ASN A 40 -2.06 10.19 -12.91
CA ASN A 40 -1.39 9.51 -13.99
C ASN A 40 -2.38 8.58 -14.72
N ALA A 41 -2.69 8.92 -15.98
CA ALA A 41 -3.65 8.16 -16.78
C ALA A 41 -3.18 6.71 -17.06
N ALA A 42 -1.86 6.47 -17.19
CA ALA A 42 -1.33 5.13 -17.42
C ALA A 42 -1.54 4.24 -16.19
N ILE A 43 -1.30 4.76 -14.99
CA ILE A 43 -1.55 4.04 -13.73
C ILE A 43 -3.04 3.76 -13.57
N ARG A 44 -3.90 4.76 -13.83
CA ARG A 44 -5.36 4.56 -13.76
C ARG A 44 -5.84 3.49 -14.73
N LYS A 45 -5.32 3.46 -15.95
CA LYS A 45 -5.64 2.41 -16.92
C LYS A 45 -5.10 1.05 -16.47
N THR A 46 -3.93 1.02 -15.83
CA THR A 46 -3.34 -0.21 -15.27
C THR A 46 -4.24 -0.81 -14.19
N VAL A 47 -4.70 0.00 -13.22
CA VAL A 47 -5.67 -0.42 -12.19
C VAL A 47 -6.93 -1.02 -12.80
N GLN A 48 -7.51 -0.33 -13.79
CA GLN A 48 -8.73 -0.80 -14.47
C GLN A 48 -8.52 -2.14 -15.19
N VAL A 49 -7.37 -2.32 -15.86
CA VAL A 49 -7.05 -3.57 -16.57
C VAL A 49 -6.91 -4.74 -15.60
N ILE A 50 -6.25 -4.54 -14.47
CA ILE A 50 -6.11 -5.56 -13.41
C ILE A 50 -7.50 -6.00 -12.91
N GLN A 51 -8.36 -5.03 -12.57
CA GLN A 51 -9.72 -5.29 -12.09
C GLN A 51 -10.59 -6.00 -13.13
N GLN A 52 -10.55 -5.56 -14.39
CA GLN A 52 -11.32 -6.16 -15.49
C GLN A 52 -10.92 -7.61 -15.78
N ALA A 53 -9.66 -7.94 -15.54
CA ALA A 53 -9.12 -9.28 -15.74
C ALA A 53 -9.28 -10.20 -14.50
N GLY A 54 -9.87 -9.70 -13.41
CA GLY A 54 -10.23 -10.50 -12.24
C GLY A 54 -9.14 -10.63 -11.18
N ALA A 55 -8.00 -9.94 -11.33
CA ALA A 55 -6.98 -9.82 -10.30
C ALA A 55 -7.27 -8.61 -9.38
N LYS A 56 -6.67 -8.59 -8.18
CA LYS A 56 -6.82 -7.45 -7.26
C LYS A 56 -5.79 -6.36 -7.56
N SER A 57 -6.27 -5.16 -7.79
CA SER A 57 -5.47 -3.95 -7.96
C SER A 57 -5.09 -3.31 -6.62
N GLY A 58 -3.81 -2.99 -6.47
CA GLY A 58 -3.25 -2.35 -5.28
C GLY A 58 -2.68 -0.96 -5.55
N LEU A 59 -2.72 -0.09 -4.56
CA LEU A 59 -2.04 1.21 -4.60
C LEU A 59 -1.11 1.38 -3.40
N ILE A 60 0.15 1.74 -3.64
CA ILE A 60 1.14 2.06 -2.60
C ILE A 60 1.47 3.56 -2.68
N PRO A 61 0.87 4.42 -1.83
CA PRO A 61 1.31 5.79 -1.69
C PRO A 61 2.60 5.86 -0.86
N LEU A 62 3.66 6.45 -1.40
CA LEU A 62 4.92 6.73 -0.68
C LEU A 62 4.92 8.13 -0.03
N PHE A 63 3.74 8.60 0.34
CA PHE A 63 3.49 9.87 1.03
C PHE A 63 2.39 9.68 2.07
N LYS A 64 2.34 10.58 3.05
CA LYS A 64 1.50 10.45 4.26
C LYS A 64 0.35 11.44 4.36
N ASP A 65 0.28 12.41 3.45
CA ASP A 65 -0.76 13.44 3.49
C ASP A 65 -2.14 12.80 3.23
N GLN A 66 -3.00 12.85 4.25
CA GLN A 66 -4.33 12.25 4.20
C GLN A 66 -5.19 12.80 3.06
N ALA A 67 -5.15 14.11 2.82
CA ALA A 67 -5.96 14.73 1.77
C ALA A 67 -5.50 14.30 0.38
N ILE A 68 -4.19 14.13 0.18
CA ILE A 68 -3.62 13.63 -1.07
C ILE A 68 -3.92 12.13 -1.26
N ILE A 69 -3.81 11.32 -0.19
CA ILE A 69 -4.19 9.90 -0.23
C ILE A 69 -5.66 9.76 -0.61
N PHE A 70 -6.56 10.54 -0.01
CA PHE A 70 -7.98 10.49 -0.35
C PHE A 70 -8.24 10.84 -1.81
N GLN A 71 -7.58 11.87 -2.33
CA GLN A 71 -7.66 12.21 -3.75
C GLN A 71 -7.14 11.09 -4.66
N ALA A 72 -6.09 10.39 -4.25
CA ALA A 72 -5.56 9.24 -4.98
C ALA A 72 -6.57 8.09 -5.00
N LEU A 73 -7.13 7.73 -3.85
CA LEU A 73 -8.11 6.64 -3.73
C LEU A 73 -9.39 6.94 -4.50
N ASP A 74 -9.88 8.18 -4.44
CA ASP A 74 -11.02 8.64 -5.26
C ASP A 74 -10.74 8.53 -6.77
N TYR A 75 -9.52 8.87 -7.21
CA TYR A 75 -9.16 8.90 -8.63
C TYR A 75 -8.86 7.51 -9.22
N TYR A 76 -8.09 6.70 -8.49
CA TYR A 76 -7.63 5.40 -8.94
C TYR A 76 -8.60 4.26 -8.60
N GLN A 77 -9.34 4.38 -7.50
CA GLN A 77 -10.30 3.37 -7.01
C GLN A 77 -9.73 1.93 -7.01
N PRO A 78 -8.56 1.69 -6.38
CA PRO A 78 -7.98 0.34 -6.30
C PRO A 78 -8.84 -0.58 -5.42
N ASP A 79 -8.64 -1.89 -5.52
CA ASP A 79 -9.29 -2.85 -4.63
C ASP A 79 -8.70 -2.82 -3.22
N PHE A 80 -7.42 -2.48 -3.11
CA PHE A 80 -6.75 -2.26 -1.83
C PHE A 80 -5.72 -1.15 -1.86
N VAL A 81 -5.48 -0.54 -0.70
CA VAL A 81 -4.35 0.36 -0.44
C VAL A 81 -3.35 -0.34 0.47
N HIS A 82 -2.06 -0.23 0.14
CA HIS A 82 -0.97 -0.78 0.95
C HIS A 82 -0.20 0.34 1.63
N PHE A 83 -0.23 0.38 2.97
CA PHE A 83 0.63 1.24 3.78
C PHE A 83 1.91 0.51 4.19
N CYS A 84 3.03 0.88 3.56
CA CYS A 84 4.34 0.25 3.78
C CYS A 84 5.24 1.04 4.73
N ASP A 85 4.67 1.97 5.51
CA ASP A 85 5.42 2.78 6.46
C ASP A 85 6.15 1.94 7.50
N LEU A 86 7.40 2.31 7.77
CA LEU A 86 8.20 1.68 8.80
C LEU A 86 7.62 1.98 10.19
N LEU A 87 7.16 0.93 10.87
CA LEU A 87 6.90 0.92 12.30
C LEU A 87 8.10 0.30 13.01
N SER A 88 8.89 1.08 13.77
CA SER A 88 10.05 0.54 14.47
C SER A 88 9.61 -0.45 15.56
N PRO A 89 10.06 -1.72 15.52
CA PRO A 89 9.76 -2.68 16.60
C PRO A 89 10.59 -2.42 17.87
N PHE A 90 11.66 -1.62 17.77
CA PHE A 90 12.55 -1.27 18.87
C PHE A 90 12.68 0.25 18.96
N PRO A 91 11.71 0.94 19.58
CA PRO A 91 11.74 2.38 19.71
C PRO A 91 12.86 2.83 20.65
N ARG A 92 13.80 3.64 20.16
CA ARG A 92 14.68 4.46 21.04
C ARG A 92 13.89 5.53 21.80
N ASP A 93 12.79 6.00 21.19
CA ASP A 93 11.89 7.02 21.70
C ASP A 93 10.45 6.49 21.65
N GLN A 94 9.95 6.05 22.81
CA GLN A 94 8.62 5.47 22.93
C GLN A 94 7.51 6.48 22.61
N ALA A 95 7.69 7.76 22.98
CA ALA A 95 6.69 8.80 22.73
C ALA A 95 6.55 9.06 21.23
N LYS A 96 7.67 9.14 20.50
CA LYS A 96 7.67 9.28 19.04
C LYS A 96 7.04 8.09 18.34
N VAL A 97 7.24 6.88 18.85
CA VAL A 97 6.63 5.68 18.25
C VAL A 97 5.14 5.57 18.53
N ALA A 98 4.69 5.90 19.75
CA ALA A 98 3.27 6.02 20.05
C ALA A 98 2.60 7.04 19.12
N HIS A 99 3.19 8.23 18.97
CA HIS A 99 2.67 9.25 18.07
C HIS A 99 2.58 8.79 16.60
N ASN A 100 3.62 8.13 16.09
CA ASN A 100 3.60 7.59 14.72
C ASN A 100 2.55 6.49 14.54
N PHE A 101 2.39 5.63 15.55
CA PHE A 101 1.37 4.58 15.54
C PHE A 101 -0.03 5.19 15.52
N ASP A 102 -0.30 6.17 16.38
CA ASP A 102 -1.58 6.88 16.44
C ASP A 102 -1.89 7.55 15.10
N ALA A 103 -0.92 8.26 14.51
CA ALA A 103 -1.09 8.89 13.20
C ALA A 103 -1.43 7.87 12.10
N LEU A 104 -0.76 6.71 12.10
CA LEU A 104 -1.02 5.63 11.13
C LEU A 104 -2.37 4.95 11.36
N LEU A 105 -2.77 4.77 12.61
CA LEU A 105 -4.08 4.22 12.96
C LEU A 105 -5.20 5.19 12.55
N SER A 106 -5.06 6.48 12.88
CA SER A 106 -6.00 7.52 12.48
C SER A 106 -6.18 7.59 10.96
N LEU A 107 -5.08 7.54 10.20
CA LEU A 107 -5.15 7.52 8.73
C LEU A 107 -5.91 6.29 8.21
N GLN A 108 -5.62 5.10 8.73
CA GLN A 108 -6.29 3.87 8.30
C GLN A 108 -7.78 3.86 8.65
N SER A 109 -8.14 4.30 9.85
CA SER A 109 -9.54 4.45 10.24
C SER A 109 -10.26 5.42 9.31
N ALA A 110 -9.66 6.59 9.05
CA ALA A 110 -10.24 7.59 8.17
C ALA A 110 -10.38 7.10 6.71
N VAL A 111 -9.43 6.30 6.22
CA VAL A 111 -9.54 5.62 4.91
C VAL A 111 -10.70 4.62 4.93
N LYS A 112 -10.82 3.79 5.98
CA LYS A 112 -11.86 2.77 6.06
C LYS A 112 -13.26 3.38 6.18
N ASP A 113 -13.40 4.49 6.90
CA ASP A 113 -14.65 5.23 7.05
C ASP A 113 -15.10 5.86 5.73
N ARG A 114 -14.16 6.47 4.98
CA ARG A 114 -14.47 7.14 3.71
C ARG A 114 -14.60 6.18 2.52
N PHE A 115 -13.82 5.11 2.50
CA PHE A 115 -13.71 4.14 1.42
C PHE A 115 -13.95 2.72 1.93
N PRO A 116 -15.16 2.40 2.44
CA PRO A 116 -15.43 1.10 3.06
C PRO A 116 -15.18 -0.10 2.14
N GLN A 117 -15.28 0.11 0.83
CA GLN A 117 -15.02 -0.89 -0.22
C GLN A 117 -13.53 -1.17 -0.47
N ILE A 118 -12.63 -0.24 -0.13
CA ILE A 118 -11.19 -0.42 -0.33
C ILE A 118 -10.63 -1.21 0.85
N GLU A 119 -9.97 -2.33 0.55
CA GLU A 119 -9.26 -3.12 1.56
C GLU A 119 -7.95 -2.42 1.98
N ILE A 120 -7.50 -2.67 3.20
CA ILE A 120 -6.25 -2.10 3.72
C ILE A 120 -5.25 -3.23 3.92
N MET A 121 -4.07 -3.10 3.31
CA MET A 121 -2.89 -3.92 3.57
C MET A 121 -1.84 -3.09 4.29
N ARG A 122 -1.12 -3.70 5.23
CA ARG A 122 -0.02 -3.05 5.96
C ARG A 122 1.16 -3.98 6.07
N SER A 123 2.35 -3.43 5.81
CA SER A 123 3.59 -4.11 6.15
C SER A 123 3.86 -3.99 7.66
N LEU A 124 4.23 -5.11 8.29
CA LEU A 124 4.68 -5.14 9.67
C LEU A 124 6.17 -5.45 9.71
N SER A 125 6.92 -4.64 10.47
CA SER A 125 8.35 -4.87 10.67
C SER A 125 8.57 -6.16 11.44
N VAL A 126 9.39 -7.06 10.91
CA VAL A 126 9.81 -8.27 11.61
C VAL A 126 11.09 -7.95 12.38
N PRO A 127 11.09 -8.04 13.73
CA PRO A 127 12.31 -7.85 14.50
C PRO A 127 13.32 -8.97 14.21
N ARG A 128 14.61 -8.64 14.18
CA ARG A 128 15.68 -9.66 14.11
C ARG A 128 15.80 -10.36 15.46
N THR A 129 15.84 -11.68 15.43
CA THR A 129 16.09 -12.50 16.63
C THR A 129 17.42 -12.12 17.28
N GLY A 130 17.44 -11.97 18.61
CA GLY A 130 18.66 -11.76 19.39
C GLY A 130 19.15 -10.31 19.52
N ILE A 131 18.51 -9.33 18.87
CA ILE A 131 18.82 -7.91 19.10
C ILE A 131 18.04 -7.44 20.33
N SER A 132 18.74 -7.27 21.45
CA SER A 132 18.21 -6.60 22.65
C SER A 132 18.15 -5.08 22.42
N GLN A 133 17.29 -4.37 23.17
CA GLN A 133 17.00 -2.92 23.07
C GLN A 133 18.22 -1.96 23.05
N THR A 134 19.44 -2.46 23.27
CA THR A 134 20.67 -1.68 23.49
C THR A 134 21.62 -1.57 22.30
N ASP A 135 21.44 -2.33 21.22
CA ASP A 135 22.44 -2.31 20.15
C ASP A 135 22.25 -1.12 19.21
N LYS A 136 23.19 -0.18 19.33
CA LYS A 136 23.30 1.05 18.54
C LYS A 136 23.26 0.73 17.04
N ILE A 137 22.29 1.31 16.34
CA ILE A 137 22.42 1.71 14.93
C ILE A 137 22.79 3.18 14.90
#